data_AF-A0A7Y3M5Y4-F1
#
_entry.id   AF-A0A7Y3M5Y4-F1
#
_cell.length_a   1.000
_cell.length_b   1.000
_cell.length_c   1.000
_cell.angle_alpha   90.00
_cell.angle_beta   90.00
_cell.angle_gamma   90.00
#
_symmetry.space_group_name_H-M   'P 1'
#
loop_
_entity.id
_entity.type
_entity.pdbx_description
1 polymer ?
#
loop_
_entity_poly.entity_id
_entity_poly.type
_entity_poly.pdbx_seq_one_letter_code
_entity_poly.pdbx_strand_id
1 'polypeptide(L)'
;MNVICIGYFDKFSRYFLDIKKHLKTNFSSNLHFRIYSIYFSGFLYAFIRLNHSSWLPVKAWLLVLQNKTSYKAKIASSNTYKGIEYETFIKFHTSLSNLISPQRLKLQALAYIDIFETVFSSNKPDVLVCVGDSRMPFEIAIAIAKQKQIPVYYLEQGPFNTTFFDHKGVNANLSIRDGFTCN
;
A
#
# COMPACT_ATOMS: atom_id res chain seq x y z
N MET A 1 -4.96 -7.29 17.85
CA MET A 1 -4.91 -7.44 16.37
C MET A 1 -4.45 -6.14 15.76
N ASN A 2 -3.45 -6.21 14.88
CA ASN A 2 -2.84 -5.09 14.18
C ASN A 2 -3.24 -5.14 12.71
N VAL A 3 -4.07 -4.20 12.27
CA VAL A 3 -4.56 -4.11 10.89
C VAL A 3 -3.99 -2.86 10.25
N ILE A 4 -3.34 -3.04 9.10
CA ILE A 4 -2.91 -1.92 8.25
C ILE A 4 -3.74 -1.90 6.99
N CYS A 5 -4.33 -0.75 6.69
CA CYS A 5 -5.08 -0.51 5.46
C CYS A 5 -4.36 0.49 4.57
N ILE A 6 -4.29 0.22 3.27
CA ILE A 6 -3.77 1.15 2.27
C ILE A 6 -4.88 1.47 1.27
N GLY A 7 -5.15 2.77 1.10
CA GLY A 7 -6.21 3.28 0.22
C GLY A 7 -5.83 4.62 -0.42
N TYR A 8 -6.80 5.22 -1.11
CA TYR A 8 -6.57 6.45 -1.89
C TYR A 8 -7.61 7.52 -1.60
N PHE A 9 -8.85 7.36 -2.06
CA PHE A 9 -9.95 8.32 -1.83
C PHE A 9 -10.58 8.22 -0.43
N ASP A 10 -11.31 9.27 -0.04
CA ASP A 10 -12.10 9.37 1.18
C ASP A 10 -13.15 8.25 1.30
N LYS A 11 -13.78 7.83 0.20
CA LYS A 11 -14.72 6.70 0.20
C LYS A 11 -14.11 5.40 0.73
N PHE A 12 -12.82 5.16 0.49
CA PHE A 12 -12.13 3.98 1.00
C PHE A 12 -11.75 4.14 2.46
N SER A 13 -11.35 5.34 2.88
CA SER A 13 -11.18 5.63 4.31
C SER A 13 -12.47 5.42 5.08
N ARG A 14 -13.62 5.84 4.54
CA ARG A 14 -14.95 5.54 5.11
C ARG A 14 -15.16 4.03 5.25
N TYR A 15 -14.94 3.29 4.17
CA TYR A 15 -15.10 1.84 4.16
C TYR A 15 -14.19 1.15 5.19
N PHE A 16 -12.93 1.57 5.32
CA PHE A 16 -12.02 1.05 6.34
C PHE A 16 -12.46 1.36 7.77
N LEU A 17 -13.05 2.52 8.01
CA LEU A 17 -13.60 2.84 9.33
C LEU A 17 -14.83 1.98 9.67
N ASP A 18 -15.64 1.63 8.68
CA ASP A 18 -16.75 0.69 8.85
C ASP A 18 -16.22 -0.72 9.17
N ILE A 19 -15.19 -1.20 8.45
CA ILE A 19 -14.49 -2.46 8.78
C ILE A 19 -13.96 -2.41 10.22
N LYS A 20 -13.28 -1.33 10.61
CA LYS A 20 -12.77 -1.14 11.97
C LYS A 20 -13.90 -1.24 13.01
N LYS A 21 -15.06 -0.63 12.75
CA LYS A 21 -16.22 -0.68 13.65
C LYS A 21 -16.70 -2.12 13.84
N HIS A 22 -16.87 -2.86 12.74
CA HIS A 22 -17.28 -4.27 12.80
C HIS A 22 -16.24 -5.16 13.50
N LEU A 23 -14.94 -4.93 13.24
CA LEU A 23 -13.88 -5.67 13.92
C LEU A 23 -13.86 -5.38 15.42
N LYS A 24 -14.08 -4.14 15.86
CA LYS A 24 -14.16 -3.80 17.30
C LYS A 24 -15.34 -4.45 18.02
N THR A 25 -16.47 -4.64 17.33
CA THR A 25 -17.63 -5.30 17.93
C THR A 25 -17.41 -6.80 18.08
N ASN A 26 -16.76 -7.44 17.10
CA ASN A 26 -16.58 -8.89 17.07
C ASN A 26 -15.27 -9.37 17.75
N PHE A 27 -14.26 -8.51 17.82
CA PHE A 27 -12.96 -8.82 18.42
C PHE A 27 -12.66 -7.79 19.52
N SER A 28 -12.21 -8.28 20.69
CA SER A 28 -11.98 -7.51 21.92
C SER A 28 -11.12 -6.25 21.76
N SER A 29 -11.10 -5.43 22.83
CA SER A 29 -10.55 -4.07 22.99
C SER A 29 -9.13 -3.76 22.45
N ASN A 30 -8.35 -4.75 22.00
CA ASN A 30 -6.96 -4.57 21.56
C ASN A 30 -6.80 -4.55 20.03
N LEU A 31 -7.65 -3.79 19.33
CA LEU A 31 -7.55 -3.56 17.88
C LEU A 31 -6.73 -2.30 17.59
N HIS A 32 -5.53 -2.48 17.02
CA HIS A 32 -4.72 -1.40 16.46
C HIS A 32 -4.95 -1.31 14.95
N PHE A 33 -5.70 -0.29 14.53
CA PHE A 33 -6.12 -0.12 13.15
C PHE A 33 -5.52 1.17 12.57
N ARG A 34 -4.72 1.05 11.51
CA ARG A 34 -3.99 2.17 10.90
C ARG A 34 -4.32 2.29 9.41
N ILE A 35 -4.68 3.49 8.98
CA ILE A 35 -4.97 3.79 7.57
C ILE A 35 -3.79 4.57 6.97
N TYR A 36 -3.36 4.17 5.79
CA TYR A 36 -2.35 4.84 4.98
C TYR A 36 -2.97 5.21 3.64
N SER A 37 -2.95 6.50 3.31
CA SER A 37 -3.64 7.03 2.15
C SER A 37 -2.66 7.67 1.19
N ILE A 38 -2.83 7.41 -0.10
CA ILE A 38 -2.02 8.07 -1.14
C ILE A 38 -2.58 9.43 -1.56
N TYR A 39 -3.89 9.67 -1.43
CA TYR A 39 -4.48 10.98 -1.70
C TYR A 39 -4.84 11.71 -0.41
N PHE A 40 -4.84 13.04 -0.50
CA PHE A 40 -5.15 13.93 0.60
C PHE A 40 -6.56 13.71 1.14
N SER A 41 -7.55 13.48 0.27
CA SER A 41 -8.94 13.24 0.69
C SER A 41 -9.07 12.00 1.59
N GLY A 42 -8.44 10.89 1.21
CA GLY A 42 -8.38 9.68 2.03
C GLY A 42 -7.68 9.92 3.36
N PHE A 43 -6.56 10.64 3.36
CA PHE A 43 -5.83 10.98 4.59
C PHE A 43 -6.70 11.84 5.53
N LEU A 44 -7.22 12.94 5.01
CA LEU A 44 -7.95 13.97 5.76
C LEU A 44 -9.23 13.39 6.36
N TYR A 45 -9.96 12.57 5.60
CA TYR A 45 -11.22 11.96 6.07
C TYR A 45 -11.04 11.15 7.35
N ALA A 46 -9.99 10.33 7.43
CA ALA A 46 -9.69 9.54 8.62
C ALA A 46 -9.10 10.40 9.75
N PHE A 47 -8.26 11.38 9.40
CA PHE A 47 -7.62 12.28 10.35
C PHE A 47 -8.65 13.12 11.14
N ILE A 48 -9.60 13.78 10.46
CA ILE A 48 -10.63 14.61 11.12
C ILE A 48 -11.59 13.79 11.99
N ARG A 49 -11.61 12.46 11.83
CA ARG A 49 -12.38 11.51 12.65
C ARG A 49 -11.54 10.88 13.76
N LEU A 50 -10.40 11.48 14.11
CA LEU A 50 -9.53 11.03 15.19
C LEU A 50 -9.05 9.57 15.02
N ASN A 51 -8.90 9.12 13.77
CA ASN A 51 -8.32 7.82 13.46
C ASN A 51 -6.89 7.97 12.96
N HIS A 52 -6.03 6.99 13.27
CA HIS A 52 -4.67 6.99 12.75
C HIS A 52 -4.71 6.96 11.22
N SER A 53 -4.15 8.02 10.63
CA SER A 53 -4.08 8.24 9.20
C SER A 53 -2.69 8.76 8.82
N SER A 54 -2.18 8.33 7.68
CA SER A 54 -0.87 8.76 7.20
C SER A 54 -0.93 9.08 5.72
N TRP A 55 -0.50 10.28 5.34
CA TRP A 55 -0.39 10.67 3.94
C TRP A 55 0.95 10.19 3.35
N LEU A 56 0.89 9.10 2.58
CA LEU A 56 2.08 8.40 2.09
C LEU A 56 2.98 9.26 1.19
N PRO A 57 2.48 9.93 0.13
CA PRO A 57 3.31 10.78 -0.72
C PRO A 57 4.06 11.89 0.00
N VAL A 58 3.43 12.55 0.99
CA VAL A 58 4.13 13.62 1.73
C VAL A 58 5.25 13.05 2.58
N LYS A 59 5.03 11.92 3.28
CA LYS A 59 6.10 11.24 4.01
C LYS A 59 7.24 10.80 3.09
N ALA A 60 6.91 10.22 1.94
CA ALA A 60 7.90 9.78 0.97
C ALA A 60 8.70 10.97 0.41
N TRP A 61 8.01 12.06 0.08
CA TRP A 61 8.66 13.30 -0.40
C TRP A 61 9.63 13.87 0.64
N LEU A 62 9.22 13.97 1.90
CA LEU A 62 10.09 14.44 2.99
C LEU A 62 11.31 13.52 3.17
N LEU A 63 11.12 12.20 3.12
CA LEU A 63 12.23 11.24 3.23
C LEU A 63 13.19 11.34 2.03
N VAL A 64 12.68 11.54 0.81
CA VAL A 64 13.52 11.77 -0.36
C VAL A 64 14.33 13.04 -0.20
N LEU A 65 13.75 14.12 0.32
CA LEU A 65 14.48 15.36 0.57
C LEU A 65 15.61 15.14 1.59
N GLN A 66 15.31 14.46 2.70
CA GLN A 66 16.28 14.19 3.77
C GLN A 66 17.40 13.24 3.32
N ASN A 67 17.09 12.20 2.55
CA ASN A 67 18.02 11.11 2.23
C ASN A 67 18.48 11.09 0.77
N LYS A 68 18.29 12.20 0.03
CA LYS A 68 18.47 12.27 -1.42
C LYS A 68 19.81 11.70 -1.90
N THR A 69 20.90 12.11 -1.26
CA THR A 69 22.26 11.70 -1.64
C THR A 69 22.48 10.22 -1.39
N SER A 70 22.05 9.71 -0.22
CA SER A 70 22.13 8.29 0.13
C SER A 70 21.32 7.42 -0.86
N TYR A 71 20.10 7.84 -1.20
CA TYR A 71 19.28 7.11 -2.17
C TYR A 71 19.89 7.12 -3.57
N LYS A 72 20.46 8.24 -4.03
CA LYS A 72 21.18 8.26 -5.32
C LYS A 72 22.34 7.28 -5.36
N ALA A 73 23.14 7.21 -4.29
CA ALA A 73 24.25 6.26 -4.21
C ALA A 73 23.76 4.81 -4.28
N LYS A 74 22.68 4.48 -3.55
CA LYS A 74 22.06 3.15 -3.57
C LYS A 74 21.50 2.78 -4.95
N ILE A 75 20.85 3.74 -5.61
CA ILE A 75 20.31 3.53 -6.96
C ILE A 75 21.42 3.26 -7.98
N ALA A 76 22.59 3.89 -7.81
CA ALA A 76 23.73 3.67 -8.70
C ALA A 76 24.42 2.32 -8.46
N SER A 77 24.32 1.74 -7.26
CA SER A 77 25.06 0.54 -6.88
C SER A 77 24.29 -0.76 -7.06
N SER A 78 22.96 -0.76 -6.95
CA SER A 78 22.14 -1.97 -7.05
C SER A 78 20.73 -1.65 -7.49
N ASN A 79 20.10 -2.56 -8.25
CA ASN A 79 18.68 -2.51 -8.59
C ASN A 79 17.78 -3.06 -7.47
N THR A 80 18.37 -3.44 -6.35
CA THR A 80 17.68 -3.97 -5.17
C THR A 80 17.91 -3.07 -3.97
N TYR A 81 16.89 -2.93 -3.11
CA TYR A 81 17.02 -2.21 -1.86
C TYR A 81 16.25 -2.93 -0.76
N LYS A 82 16.96 -3.35 0.31
CA LYS A 82 16.41 -4.15 1.41
C LYS A 82 15.73 -5.46 0.96
N GLY A 83 16.26 -6.09 -0.09
CA GLY A 83 15.70 -7.31 -0.68
C GLY A 83 14.55 -7.09 -1.65
N ILE A 84 14.21 -5.82 -1.96
CA ILE A 84 13.13 -5.46 -2.87
C ILE A 84 13.70 -4.95 -4.21
N GLU A 85 13.29 -5.57 -5.33
CA GLU A 85 13.63 -5.14 -6.69
C GLU A 85 12.81 -3.92 -7.13
N TYR A 86 13.23 -2.73 -6.70
CA TYR A 86 12.40 -1.53 -6.76
C TYR A 86 12.14 -1.00 -8.19
N GLU A 87 12.94 -1.40 -9.18
CA GLU A 87 12.76 -0.97 -10.58
C GLU A 87 11.52 -1.58 -11.23
N THR A 88 10.99 -2.67 -10.69
CA THR A 88 9.76 -3.29 -11.21
C THR A 88 8.54 -2.39 -10.97
N PHE A 89 8.46 -1.74 -9.80
CA PHE A 89 7.32 -0.91 -9.37
C PHE A 89 7.25 0.47 -10.04
N ILE A 90 8.30 0.86 -10.78
CA ILE A 90 8.27 2.13 -11.53
C ILE A 90 7.75 1.94 -12.96
N LYS A 91 7.72 0.70 -13.49
CA LYS A 91 7.41 0.39 -14.90
C LYS A 91 6.04 0.92 -15.32
N PHE A 92 5.01 0.66 -14.52
CA PHE A 92 3.66 1.14 -14.77
C PHE A 92 3.61 2.68 -14.88
N HIS A 93 4.32 3.38 -14.00
CA HIS A 93 4.33 4.84 -14.00
C HIS A 93 5.09 5.41 -15.19
N THR A 94 6.21 4.78 -15.57
CA THR A 94 6.97 5.18 -16.76
C THR A 94 6.21 4.91 -18.05
N SER A 95 5.35 3.88 -18.12
CA SER A 95 4.52 3.62 -19.30
C SER A 95 3.36 4.60 -19.48
N LEU A 96 2.91 5.27 -18.41
CA LEU A 96 1.81 6.24 -18.48
C LEU A 96 2.23 7.57 -19.13
N SER A 97 3.48 7.99 -18.98
CA SER A 97 3.97 9.23 -19.59
C SER A 97 5.50 9.31 -19.61
N ASN A 98 6.04 9.67 -20.77
CA ASN A 98 7.47 9.93 -20.98
C ASN A 98 7.98 11.17 -20.22
N LEU A 99 7.09 12.03 -19.71
CA LEU A 99 7.46 13.22 -18.94
C LEU A 99 7.86 12.88 -17.50
N ILE A 100 7.55 11.67 -17.02
CA ILE A 100 7.84 11.27 -15.66
C ILE A 100 9.28 10.80 -15.56
N SER A 101 10.10 11.55 -14.83
CA SER A 101 11.51 11.20 -14.60
C SER A 101 11.65 9.84 -13.88
N PRO A 102 12.27 8.81 -14.51
CA PRO A 102 12.48 7.52 -13.86
C PRO A 102 13.31 7.64 -12.59
N GLN A 103 14.28 8.56 -12.56
CA GLN A 103 15.09 8.81 -11.37
C GLN A 103 14.25 9.29 -10.18
N ARG A 104 13.24 10.15 -10.42
CA ARG A 104 12.34 10.60 -9.34
C ARG A 104 11.49 9.46 -8.82
N LEU A 105 11.01 8.57 -9.70
CA LEU A 105 10.26 7.38 -9.32
C LEU A 105 11.12 6.40 -8.50
N LYS A 106 12.38 6.16 -8.89
CA LYS A 106 13.32 5.33 -8.12
C LYS A 106 13.54 5.89 -6.71
N LEU A 107 13.75 7.20 -6.58
CA LEU A 107 13.88 7.86 -5.28
C LEU A 107 12.63 7.66 -4.41
N GLN A 108 11.43 7.84 -4.98
CA GLN A 108 10.18 7.60 -4.27
C GLN A 108 10.00 6.13 -3.88
N ALA A 109 10.38 5.19 -4.75
CA ALA A 109 10.32 3.76 -4.45
C ALA A 109 11.19 3.40 -3.23
N LEU A 110 12.43 3.89 -3.16
CA LEU A 110 13.30 3.69 -1.99
C LEU A 110 12.68 4.29 -0.72
N ALA A 111 12.07 5.48 -0.81
CA ALA A 111 11.38 6.10 0.33
C ALA A 111 10.17 5.30 0.79
N TYR A 112 9.35 4.77 -0.12
CA TYR A 112 8.24 3.87 0.23
C TYR A 112 8.74 2.58 0.89
N ILE A 113 9.85 2.01 0.40
CA ILE A 113 10.47 0.84 1.03
C ILE A 113 10.86 1.17 2.48
N ASP A 114 11.52 2.29 2.73
CA ASP A 114 11.89 2.71 4.08
C ASP A 114 10.68 2.96 4.98
N ILE A 115 9.62 3.59 4.44
CA ILE A 115 8.36 3.80 5.17
C ILE A 115 7.76 2.47 5.59
N PHE A 116 7.55 1.54 4.66
CA PHE A 116 6.86 0.28 4.96
C PHE A 116 7.71 -0.68 5.77
N GLU A 117 9.03 -0.69 5.60
CA GLU A 117 9.93 -1.42 6.50
C GLU A 117 9.80 -0.94 7.95
N THR A 118 9.78 0.38 8.16
CA THR A 118 9.60 0.95 9.50
C THR A 118 8.21 0.64 10.03
N VAL A 119 7.17 0.84 9.21
CA VAL A 119 5.78 0.63 9.61
C VAL A 119 5.53 -0.84 9.98
N PHE A 120 5.99 -1.80 9.19
CA PHE A 120 5.73 -3.22 9.45
C PHE A 120 6.59 -3.75 10.60
N SER A 121 7.83 -3.28 10.74
CA SER A 121 8.69 -3.69 11.86
C SER A 121 8.20 -3.16 13.20
N SER A 122 7.73 -1.90 13.25
CA SER A 122 7.24 -1.29 14.49
C SER A 122 5.84 -1.74 14.87
N ASN A 123 4.95 -1.95 13.88
CA ASN A 123 3.56 -2.29 14.16
C ASN A 123 3.27 -3.79 14.15
N LYS A 124 4.11 -4.60 13.49
CA LYS A 124 3.93 -6.05 13.34
C LYS A 124 2.46 -6.37 12.96
N PRO A 125 2.00 -5.91 11.78
CA PRO A 125 0.62 -6.12 11.37
C PRO A 125 0.31 -7.61 11.21
N ASP A 126 -0.85 -8.04 11.70
CA ASP A 126 -1.37 -9.39 11.48
C ASP A 126 -1.93 -9.52 10.05
N VAL A 127 -2.33 -8.39 9.45
CA VAL A 127 -2.90 -8.36 8.11
C VAL A 127 -2.69 -6.99 7.44
N LEU A 128 -2.41 -7.04 6.14
CA LEU A 128 -2.42 -5.90 5.23
C LEU A 128 -3.70 -5.95 4.38
N VAL A 129 -4.45 -4.86 4.34
CA VAL A 129 -5.64 -4.71 3.50
C VAL A 129 -5.41 -3.59 2.49
N CYS A 130 -5.55 -3.90 1.21
CA CYS A 130 -5.28 -2.98 0.10
C CYS A 130 -6.55 -2.74 -0.72
N VAL A 131 -6.90 -1.49 -1.01
CA VAL A 131 -7.91 -1.19 -2.05
C VAL A 131 -7.17 -1.00 -3.38
N GLY A 132 -7.24 -2.00 -4.25
CA GLY A 132 -6.39 -2.05 -5.45
C GLY A 132 -4.99 -2.62 -5.18
N ASP A 133 -4.21 -2.84 -6.25
CA ASP A 133 -2.90 -3.49 -6.18
C ASP A 133 -1.79 -2.85 -7.04
N SER A 134 -2.12 -2.06 -8.06
CA SER A 134 -1.17 -1.69 -9.12
C SER A 134 -0.42 -0.36 -8.91
N ARG A 135 -0.70 0.37 -7.82
CA ARG A 135 -0.03 1.66 -7.55
C ARG A 135 1.28 1.41 -6.80
N MET A 136 2.36 2.13 -7.15
CA MET A 136 3.71 1.91 -6.60
C MET A 136 3.76 1.71 -5.07
N PRO A 137 3.17 2.59 -4.23
CA PRO A 137 3.18 2.37 -2.78
C PRO A 137 2.43 1.11 -2.34
N PHE A 138 1.43 0.64 -3.08
CA PHE A 138 0.71 -0.59 -2.81
C PHE A 138 1.59 -1.78 -3.15
N GLU A 139 2.14 -1.81 -4.36
CA GLU A 139 3.01 -2.91 -4.82
C GLU A 139 4.22 -3.09 -3.87
N ILE A 140 4.84 -1.99 -3.45
CA ILE A 140 5.95 -2.01 -2.48
C ILE A 140 5.49 -2.54 -1.12
N ALA A 141 4.34 -2.07 -0.60
CA ALA A 141 3.82 -2.57 0.67
C ALA A 141 3.48 -4.07 0.61
N ILE A 142 2.91 -4.52 -0.51
CA ILE A 142 2.60 -5.93 -0.78
C ILE A 142 3.88 -6.76 -0.83
N ALA A 143 4.91 -6.29 -1.53
CA ALA A 143 6.18 -6.99 -1.64
C ALA A 143 6.84 -7.17 -0.26
N ILE A 144 6.85 -6.11 0.56
CA ILE A 144 7.38 -6.16 1.93
C ILE A 144 6.50 -7.04 2.84
N ALA A 145 5.18 -7.01 2.68
CA ALA A 145 4.27 -7.89 3.42
C ALA A 145 4.58 -9.36 3.13
N LYS A 146 4.74 -9.72 1.86
CA LYS A 146 5.10 -11.08 1.42
C LYS A 146 6.45 -11.51 1.99
N GLN A 147 7.48 -10.64 1.94
CA GLN A 147 8.80 -10.92 2.53
C GLN A 147 8.72 -11.21 4.03
N LYS A 148 7.81 -10.54 4.74
CA LYS A 148 7.57 -10.70 6.18
C LYS A 148 6.45 -11.70 6.53
N GLN A 149 5.95 -12.46 5.54
CA GLN A 149 4.87 -13.44 5.70
C GLN A 149 3.58 -12.86 6.32
N ILE A 150 3.30 -11.57 6.05
CA ILE A 150 2.06 -10.91 6.47
C ILE A 150 0.97 -11.21 5.43
N PRO A 151 -0.18 -11.80 5.82
CA PRO A 151 -1.31 -11.98 4.93
C PRO A 151 -1.79 -10.67 4.29
N VAL A 152 -2.06 -10.71 2.99
CA VAL A 152 -2.54 -9.57 2.21
C VAL A 152 -3.93 -9.89 1.67
N TYR A 153 -4.88 -8.98 1.90
CA TYR A 153 -6.19 -9.03 1.26
C TYR A 153 -6.42 -7.79 0.41
N TYR A 154 -7.08 -8.01 -0.72
CA TYR A 154 -7.36 -7.02 -1.73
C TYR A 154 -8.86 -6.76 -1.78
N LEU A 155 -9.21 -5.48 -1.83
CA LEU A 155 -10.55 -4.96 -1.94
C LEU A 155 -10.68 -4.16 -3.23
N GLU A 156 -11.79 -4.32 -3.94
CA GLU A 156 -12.14 -3.46 -5.07
C GLU A 156 -13.65 -3.36 -5.21
N GLN A 157 -14.13 -2.25 -5.76
CA GLN A 157 -15.54 -2.11 -6.08
C GLN A 157 -15.91 -3.10 -7.20
N GLY A 158 -16.87 -3.98 -6.93
CA GLY A 158 -17.41 -4.92 -7.90
C GLY A 158 -18.63 -4.37 -8.66
N PRO A 159 -19.07 -5.06 -9.72
CA PRO A 159 -20.29 -4.72 -10.41
C PRO A 159 -21.52 -4.89 -9.51
N PHE A 160 -22.63 -4.23 -9.84
CA PHE A 160 -23.92 -4.39 -9.14
C PHE A 160 -23.87 -4.14 -7.63
N ASN A 161 -23.16 -3.09 -7.19
CA ASN A 161 -23.00 -2.73 -5.77
C ASN A 161 -22.34 -3.83 -4.90
N THR A 162 -21.51 -4.67 -5.50
CA THR A 162 -20.72 -5.66 -4.76
C THR A 162 -19.31 -5.13 -4.44
N THR A 163 -18.59 -5.86 -3.59
CA THR A 163 -17.17 -5.61 -3.30
C THR A 163 -16.43 -6.91 -3.48
N PHE A 164 -15.37 -6.90 -4.28
CA PHE A 164 -14.44 -8.02 -4.35
C PHE A 164 -13.57 -8.04 -3.10
N PHE A 165 -13.42 -9.22 -2.51
CA PHE A 165 -12.51 -9.50 -1.42
C PHE A 165 -11.73 -10.77 -1.75
N ASP A 166 -10.42 -10.63 -1.92
CA ASP A 166 -9.58 -11.70 -2.47
C ASP A 166 -8.19 -11.69 -1.82
N HIS A 167 -7.54 -12.84 -1.75
CA HIS A 167 -6.21 -12.99 -1.13
C HIS A 167 -5.07 -12.97 -2.16
N LYS A 168 -5.37 -13.02 -3.46
CA LYS A 168 -4.40 -13.05 -4.56
C LYS A 168 -4.25 -11.68 -5.24
N GLY A 169 -5.37 -10.99 -5.48
CA GLY A 169 -5.37 -9.69 -6.16
C GLY A 169 -6.77 -9.22 -6.53
N VAL A 170 -6.88 -8.13 -7.30
CA VAL A 170 -8.17 -7.62 -7.80
C VAL A 170 -8.18 -7.46 -9.32
N ASN A 171 -9.37 -7.29 -9.90
CA ASN A 171 -9.58 -7.17 -11.35
C ASN A 171 -8.97 -8.37 -12.10
N ALA A 172 -7.97 -8.14 -12.95
CA ALA A 172 -7.28 -9.17 -13.71
C ALA A 172 -6.48 -10.14 -12.82
N ASN A 173 -6.26 -9.83 -11.54
CA ASN A 173 -5.43 -10.63 -10.62
C ASN A 173 -6.25 -11.45 -9.60
N LEU A 174 -7.57 -11.53 -9.75
CA LEU A 174 -8.45 -12.29 -8.86
C LEU A 174 -8.11 -13.79 -8.84
N SER A 175 -8.21 -14.42 -7.67
CA SER A 175 -7.96 -15.86 -7.50
C SER A 175 -8.89 -16.75 -8.32
N ILE A 176 -10.09 -16.28 -8.67
CA ILE A 176 -11.06 -17.02 -9.48
C ILE A 176 -10.49 -17.44 -10.84
N ARG A 177 -9.54 -16.69 -11.41
CA ARG A 177 -8.92 -17.02 -12.70
C ARG A 177 -8.15 -18.33 -12.69
N ASP A 178 -7.66 -18.77 -11.53
CA ASP A 178 -6.95 -20.05 -11.41
C ASP A 178 -7.89 -21.24 -11.62
N GLY A 179 -9.19 -21.05 -11.40
CA GLY A 179 -10.22 -22.07 -11.60
C GLY A 179 -10.84 -22.08 -13.00
N PHE A 180 -10.53 -21.09 -13.85
CA PHE A 180 -11.09 -20.96 -15.19
C PHE A 180 -9.97 -20.82 -16.22
N THR A 181 -9.34 -21.94 -16.60
CA THR A 181 -8.57 -22.02 -17.85
C THR A 181 -9.58 -22.16 -18.99
N CYS A 182 -9.78 -21.09 -19.77
CA CYS A 182 -10.39 -21.24 -21.09
C CYS A 182 -9.39 -22.02 -21.95
N ASN A 183 -9.70 -23.30 -22.21
CA ASN A 183 -9.03 -24.08 -23.26
C ASN A 183 -9.38 -23.52 -24.63
#